data_AF-A0A1C7P9G4-F1
#
_entry.id   AF-A0A1C7P9G4-F1
#
_cell.length_a   1.000
_cell.length_b   1.000
_cell.length_c   1.000
_cell.angle_alpha   90.00
_cell.angle_beta   90.00
_cell.angle_gamma   90.00
#
_symmetry.space_group_name_H-M   'P 1'
#
loop_
_entity.id
_entity.type
_entity.pdbx_description
1 polymer ?
#
loop_
_entity_poly.entity_id
_entity_poly.type
_entity_poly.pdbx_seq_one_letter_code
_entity_poly.pdbx_strand_id
1 'polypeptide(L)'
;MKTHFLPLFMLAAFNATTALAADAPAASEQAEAAPSIPPIGFSNFVQAIKQGEWLANAPATEIGPNDLVIVDFWIPPTLGPSEFKAEKRGPAGNVKNFLPKDARNIKTIVMVPPVNNLKKERVLQSLANPRHATEFPVLWDGDLKLWQYILQGESLKSMPFAAVFKNGELMWSGESAHLPSWLLVEGVKENFTAKDAQERTQQDKENFKTLMANLSEVGKLINTKKPEDREKAMQLLEETEKMAGDHAGMLMFAKETRFSIDCFDKNLEQFIKDTTEMLDKYPDDEYVGNRIMKWCSGTAEWIDKPEIKRVQIKAAQNMINGKADDSDYQQACYMIQARIYEDLGEKDKAIEACTKGIQNSKEQKRLDALKRGETPVIY
;
A
#
# COMPACT_ATOMS: atom_id res chain seq x y z
N MET A 1 20.32 -32.80 -23.07
CA MET A 1 18.84 -32.81 -23.12
C MET A 1 18.37 -31.37 -23.04
N LYS A 2 17.73 -30.86 -24.11
CA LYS A 2 17.20 -29.49 -24.18
C LYS A 2 15.80 -29.50 -23.56
N THR A 3 15.63 -28.97 -22.36
CA THR A 3 14.33 -28.82 -21.70
C THR A 3 13.76 -27.43 -21.97
N HIS A 4 12.67 -27.39 -22.73
CA HIS A 4 11.84 -26.21 -22.98
C HIS A 4 11.03 -25.84 -21.72
N PHE A 5 11.56 -24.94 -20.89
CA PHE A 5 10.85 -24.42 -19.70
C PHE A 5 10.47 -22.93 -19.79
N LEU A 6 10.74 -22.26 -20.91
CA LEU A 6 10.59 -20.81 -21.05
C LEU A 6 9.16 -20.25 -21.29
N PRO A 7 8.11 -20.97 -21.76
CA PRO A 7 6.85 -20.31 -22.06
C PRO A 7 5.85 -20.26 -20.89
N LEU A 8 5.99 -21.07 -19.83
CA LEU A 8 4.95 -21.16 -18.79
C LEU A 8 4.95 -20.00 -17.77
N PHE A 9 6.11 -19.41 -17.45
CA PHE A 9 6.18 -18.30 -16.49
C PHE A 9 5.72 -16.96 -17.10
N MET A 10 6.00 -16.71 -18.38
CA MET A 10 5.56 -15.49 -19.07
C MET A 10 4.06 -15.51 -19.40
N LEU A 11 3.49 -16.67 -19.77
CA LEU A 11 2.04 -16.81 -19.93
C LEU A 11 1.30 -16.71 -18.59
N ALA A 12 1.91 -17.17 -17.48
CA ALA A 12 1.33 -17.05 -16.15
C ALA A 12 1.37 -15.60 -15.61
N ALA A 13 2.37 -14.79 -15.97
CA ALA A 13 2.37 -13.36 -15.66
C ALA A 13 1.28 -12.61 -16.45
N PHE A 14 1.07 -12.98 -17.72
CA PHE A 14 -0.03 -12.44 -18.52
C PHE A 14 -1.42 -12.89 -18.01
N ASN A 15 -1.55 -14.16 -17.60
CA ASN A 15 -2.80 -14.73 -17.09
C ASN A 15 -3.11 -14.34 -15.64
N ALA A 16 -2.12 -14.11 -14.78
CA ALA A 16 -2.34 -13.67 -13.41
C ALA A 16 -2.82 -12.21 -13.34
N THR A 17 -2.43 -11.39 -14.33
CA THR A 17 -2.86 -9.99 -14.44
C THR A 17 -4.29 -9.91 -15.03
N THR A 18 -4.70 -10.88 -15.87
CA THR A 18 -6.08 -10.99 -16.39
C THR A 18 -7.03 -11.78 -15.48
N ALA A 19 -6.55 -12.69 -14.63
CA ALA A 19 -7.37 -13.46 -13.69
C ALA A 19 -7.96 -12.60 -12.56
N LEU A 20 -7.38 -11.42 -12.27
CA LEU A 20 -8.00 -10.42 -11.39
C LEU A 20 -9.23 -9.74 -12.01
N ALA A 21 -9.53 -9.99 -13.29
CA ALA A 21 -10.67 -9.41 -14.00
C ALA A 21 -11.79 -10.40 -14.38
N ALA A 22 -11.66 -11.70 -14.07
CA ALA A 22 -12.49 -12.74 -14.71
C ALA A 22 -13.50 -13.50 -13.82
N ASP A 23 -13.53 -13.31 -12.50
CA ASP A 23 -14.55 -13.93 -11.64
C ASP A 23 -15.31 -12.89 -10.80
N ALA A 24 -16.13 -12.09 -11.48
CA ALA A 24 -17.29 -11.47 -10.86
C ALA A 24 -18.51 -12.35 -11.20
N PRO A 25 -19.15 -13.04 -10.24
CA PRO A 25 -20.42 -13.69 -10.51
C PRO A 25 -21.44 -12.60 -10.88
N ALA A 26 -22.13 -12.80 -11.99
CA ALA A 26 -23.28 -12.00 -12.40
C ALA A 26 -24.38 -12.12 -11.34
N ALA A 27 -24.37 -11.23 -10.35
CA ALA A 27 -25.48 -11.04 -9.44
C ALA A 27 -26.54 -10.21 -10.16
N SER A 28 -27.72 -10.81 -10.32
CA SER A 28 -28.92 -10.20 -10.87
C SER A 28 -29.19 -8.81 -10.30
N GLU A 29 -29.31 -7.81 -11.18
CA GLU A 29 -29.79 -6.47 -10.86
C GLU A 29 -31.22 -6.53 -10.29
N GLN A 30 -31.29 -6.41 -8.97
CA GLN A 30 -32.29 -5.59 -8.30
C GLN A 30 -31.56 -4.79 -7.24
N ALA A 31 -30.92 -3.70 -7.66
CA ALA A 31 -30.40 -2.70 -6.75
C ALA A 31 -31.59 -1.89 -6.21
N GLU A 32 -32.14 -2.31 -5.08
CA GLU A 32 -32.88 -1.40 -4.21
C GLU A 32 -31.92 -0.25 -3.87
N ALA A 33 -32.32 0.98 -4.20
CA ALA A 33 -31.56 2.16 -3.89
C ALA A 33 -31.28 2.17 -2.37
N ALA A 34 -30.00 2.07 -1.99
CA ALA A 34 -29.61 2.15 -0.60
C ALA A 34 -30.15 3.47 -0.01
N PRO A 35 -30.81 3.43 1.16
CA PRO A 35 -31.42 4.62 1.75
C PRO A 35 -30.34 5.69 1.97
N SER A 36 -30.55 6.89 1.42
CA SER A 36 -29.64 8.02 1.65
C SER A 36 -29.74 8.45 3.12
N ILE A 37 -28.77 8.05 3.93
CA ILE A 37 -28.65 8.51 5.31
C ILE A 37 -28.07 9.93 5.29
N PRO A 38 -28.67 10.91 5.97
CA PRO A 38 -28.16 12.28 5.99
C PRO A 38 -26.76 12.33 6.61
N PRO A 39 -25.87 13.21 6.12
CA PRO A 39 -24.54 13.36 6.68
C PRO A 39 -24.61 13.67 8.18
N ILE A 40 -23.77 13.02 8.98
CA ILE A 40 -23.69 13.23 10.44
C ILE A 40 -23.39 14.71 10.73
N GLY A 41 -22.71 15.41 9.83
CA GLY A 41 -22.32 16.81 10.00
C GLY A 41 -21.16 16.95 10.98
N PHE A 42 -20.27 17.91 10.74
CA PHE A 42 -19.02 18.06 11.50
C PHE A 42 -19.22 18.07 13.01
N SER A 43 -20.17 18.87 13.50
CA SER A 43 -20.42 19.02 14.94
C SER A 43 -20.81 17.70 15.60
N ASN A 44 -21.68 16.91 14.98
CA ASN A 44 -22.10 15.63 15.56
C ASN A 44 -20.99 14.57 15.44
N PHE A 45 -20.20 14.59 14.36
CA PHE A 45 -19.05 13.69 14.21
C PHE A 45 -18.01 13.95 15.30
N VAL A 46 -17.62 15.21 15.50
CA VAL A 46 -16.69 15.60 16.56
C VAL A 46 -17.29 15.32 17.94
N GLN A 47 -18.58 15.57 18.14
CA GLN A 47 -19.25 15.26 19.40
C GLN A 47 -19.25 13.76 19.70
N ALA A 48 -19.54 12.91 18.71
CA ALA A 48 -19.53 11.46 18.87
C ALA A 48 -18.12 10.95 19.22
N ILE A 49 -17.08 11.46 18.56
CA ILE A 49 -15.68 11.16 18.91
C ILE A 49 -15.36 11.59 20.35
N LYS A 50 -15.79 12.79 20.76
CA LYS A 50 -15.56 13.31 22.13
C LYS A 50 -16.28 12.50 23.22
N GLN A 51 -17.42 11.91 22.90
CA GLN A 51 -18.20 11.09 23.82
C GLN A 51 -17.71 9.64 23.90
N GLY A 52 -16.90 9.20 22.93
CA GLY A 52 -16.37 7.85 22.90
C GLY A 52 -15.37 7.57 24.01
N GLU A 53 -15.22 6.28 24.31
CA GLU A 53 -14.30 5.81 25.33
C GLU A 53 -12.90 5.60 24.73
N TRP A 54 -11.89 6.26 25.29
CA TRP A 54 -10.51 6.18 24.81
C TRP A 54 -9.71 5.12 25.58
N LEU A 55 -9.13 4.17 24.85
CA LEU A 55 -8.38 3.05 25.43
C LEU A 55 -6.87 3.27 25.46
N ALA A 56 -6.34 4.11 24.56
CA ALA A 56 -4.92 4.41 24.49
C ALA A 56 -4.65 5.79 23.87
N ASN A 57 -3.56 6.40 24.32
CA ASN A 57 -3.08 7.74 23.97
C ASN A 57 -4.08 8.87 24.28
N ALA A 58 -3.62 10.12 24.18
CA ALA A 58 -4.47 11.28 24.44
C ALA A 58 -5.62 11.33 23.42
N PRO A 59 -6.86 11.62 23.83
CA PRO A 59 -7.99 11.80 22.93
C PRO A 59 -7.69 12.80 21.81
N ALA A 60 -8.20 12.53 20.61
CA ALA A 60 -8.15 13.48 19.48
C ALA A 60 -9.11 14.65 19.71
N THR A 61 -8.81 15.49 20.71
CA THR A 61 -9.65 16.59 21.18
C THR A 61 -9.52 17.86 20.34
N GLU A 62 -8.44 17.96 19.55
CA GLU A 62 -8.10 19.06 18.66
C GLU A 62 -8.41 18.74 17.18
N ILE A 63 -9.58 18.15 16.90
CA ILE A 63 -10.07 18.06 15.51
C ILE A 63 -10.64 19.42 15.14
N GLY A 64 -9.89 20.17 14.34
CA GLY A 64 -10.25 21.49 13.84
C GLY A 64 -11.11 21.43 12.58
N PRO A 65 -11.80 22.53 12.24
CA PRO A 65 -12.35 22.71 10.90
C PRO A 65 -11.25 22.55 9.85
N ASN A 66 -11.57 21.90 8.74
CA ASN A 66 -10.69 21.57 7.61
C ASN A 66 -9.63 20.50 7.86
N ASP A 67 -9.52 19.95 9.07
CA ASP A 67 -8.70 18.76 9.30
C ASP A 67 -9.24 17.57 8.49
N LEU A 68 -8.29 16.82 7.89
CA LEU A 68 -8.58 15.54 7.29
C LEU A 68 -8.46 14.47 8.38
N VAL A 69 -9.56 13.81 8.72
CA VAL A 69 -9.60 12.80 9.79
C VAL A 69 -9.67 11.41 9.18
N ILE A 70 -8.66 10.59 9.39
CA ILE A 70 -8.62 9.18 9.01
C ILE A 70 -9.04 8.35 10.20
N VAL A 71 -10.12 7.59 10.04
CA VAL A 71 -10.57 6.58 11.00
C VAL A 71 -10.13 5.21 10.47
N ASP A 72 -9.12 4.61 11.08
CA ASP A 72 -8.70 3.23 10.82
C ASP A 72 -9.53 2.29 11.70
N PHE A 73 -10.30 1.39 11.07
CA PHE A 73 -11.08 0.39 11.79
C PHE A 73 -10.19 -0.81 12.06
N TRP A 74 -9.88 -1.01 13.34
CA TRP A 74 -9.02 -2.08 13.80
C TRP A 74 -9.81 -3.10 14.62
N ILE A 75 -9.68 -4.37 14.24
CA ILE A 75 -10.16 -5.50 15.05
C ILE A 75 -8.92 -6.22 15.57
N PRO A 76 -8.75 -6.34 16.90
CA PRO A 76 -7.64 -7.09 17.45
C PRO A 76 -7.72 -8.57 17.02
N PRO A 77 -6.58 -9.23 16.79
CA PRO A 77 -6.56 -10.61 16.31
C PRO A 77 -7.33 -11.57 17.22
N THR A 78 -8.07 -12.50 16.62
CA THR A 78 -8.76 -13.61 17.30
C THR A 78 -7.75 -14.69 17.73
N LEU A 79 -7.87 -15.24 18.96
CA LEU A 79 -7.05 -16.36 19.43
C LEU A 79 -7.33 -17.58 18.52
N GLY A 80 -6.32 -18.08 17.81
CA GLY A 80 -6.47 -19.24 16.93
C GLY A 80 -5.42 -19.33 15.80
N PRO A 81 -5.38 -20.44 15.05
CA PRO A 81 -4.31 -20.74 14.08
C PRO A 81 -4.19 -19.76 12.88
N SER A 82 -5.14 -18.85 12.71
CA SER A 82 -5.07 -17.72 11.77
C SER A 82 -4.29 -16.49 12.32
N GLU A 83 -3.82 -16.55 13.57
CA GLU A 83 -3.01 -15.54 14.27
C GLU A 83 -1.83 -15.05 13.44
N PHE A 84 -1.10 -15.94 12.78
CA PHE A 84 0.12 -15.58 12.04
C PHE A 84 -0.07 -14.53 10.93
N LYS A 85 -1.29 -14.40 10.38
CA LYS A 85 -1.63 -13.38 9.36
C LYS A 85 -2.21 -12.10 9.98
N ALA A 86 -2.87 -12.19 11.14
CA ALA A 86 -3.50 -11.07 11.82
C ALA A 86 -2.55 -10.36 12.81
N GLU A 87 -1.55 -11.07 13.36
CA GLU A 87 -0.45 -10.53 14.18
C GLU A 87 0.37 -9.45 13.46
N LYS A 88 0.33 -9.42 12.12
CA LYS A 88 1.01 -8.41 11.30
C LYS A 88 0.20 -7.12 11.09
N ARG A 89 -1.02 -7.04 11.62
CA ARG A 89 -1.96 -5.93 11.38
C ARG A 89 -2.22 -5.17 12.68
N GLY A 90 -1.20 -4.42 13.10
CA GLY A 90 -1.32 -3.48 14.20
C GLY A 90 -2.33 -2.35 13.90
N PRO A 91 -2.84 -1.67 14.94
CA PRO A 91 -3.76 -0.55 14.79
C PRO A 91 -3.15 0.59 13.95
N ALA A 92 -3.86 1.03 12.91
CA ALA A 92 -3.39 1.99 11.89
C ALA A 92 -2.11 1.58 11.13
N GLY A 93 -1.73 0.29 11.14
CA GLY A 93 -0.49 -0.18 10.52
C GLY A 93 -0.38 0.12 9.02
N ASN A 94 -1.49 0.06 8.28
CA ASN A 94 -1.49 0.43 6.86
C ASN A 94 -1.52 1.95 6.67
N VAL A 95 -2.35 2.66 7.43
CA VAL A 95 -2.51 4.13 7.32
C VAL A 95 -1.18 4.83 7.58
N LYS A 96 -0.42 4.40 8.59
CA LYS A 96 0.89 4.97 8.95
C LYS A 96 1.86 5.01 7.75
N ASN A 97 1.83 3.99 6.90
CA ASN A 97 2.70 3.89 5.72
C ASN A 97 2.42 4.97 4.67
N PHE A 98 1.22 5.54 4.66
CA PHE A 98 0.80 6.53 3.66
C PHE A 98 0.85 7.95 4.21
N LEU A 99 0.95 8.13 5.52
CA LEU A 99 0.96 9.45 6.14
C LEU A 99 2.24 10.21 5.78
N PRO A 100 2.14 11.44 5.23
CA PRO A 100 3.30 12.30 5.07
C PRO A 100 3.93 12.60 6.44
N LYS A 101 5.26 12.59 6.52
CA LYS A 101 6.02 12.79 7.78
C LYS A 101 5.68 14.12 8.49
N ASP A 102 5.18 15.12 7.76
CA ASP A 102 4.86 16.46 8.27
C ASP A 102 3.35 16.82 8.24
N ALA A 103 2.46 15.82 8.23
CA ALA A 103 1.02 16.03 8.03
C ALA A 103 0.27 16.57 9.28
N ARG A 104 0.50 17.84 9.65
CA ARG A 104 -0.16 18.48 10.82
C ARG A 104 -1.70 18.53 10.73
N ASN A 105 -2.22 18.62 9.50
CA ASN A 105 -3.65 18.73 9.20
C ASN A 105 -4.32 17.38 8.90
N ILE A 106 -3.60 16.27 9.12
CA ILE A 106 -4.15 14.92 9.03
C ILE A 106 -4.17 14.34 10.44
N LYS A 107 -5.37 13.99 10.91
CA LYS A 107 -5.57 13.34 12.21
C LYS A 107 -5.91 11.88 11.97
N THR A 108 -5.18 10.96 12.58
CA THR A 108 -5.49 9.52 12.50
C THR A 108 -6.01 9.03 13.84
N ILE A 109 -7.15 8.38 13.81
CA ILE A 109 -7.80 7.75 14.97
C ILE A 109 -7.98 6.28 14.64
N VAL A 110 -7.66 5.42 15.59
CA VAL A 110 -7.97 4.00 15.50
C VAL A 110 -9.32 3.79 16.18
N MET A 111 -10.29 3.28 15.45
CA MET A 111 -11.60 2.92 16.00
C MET A 111 -11.72 1.41 16.09
N VAL A 112 -12.10 0.92 17.26
CA VAL A 112 -12.37 -0.50 17.50
C VAL A 112 -13.88 -0.71 17.49
N PRO A 113 -14.44 -1.34 16.43
CA PRO A 113 -15.87 -1.56 16.35
C PRO A 113 -16.31 -2.71 17.27
N PRO A 114 -17.54 -2.66 17.83
CA PRO A 114 -18.14 -3.68 18.69
C PRO A 114 -18.62 -4.91 17.89
N VAL A 115 -17.74 -5.50 17.08
CA VAL A 115 -18.08 -6.68 16.27
C VAL A 115 -17.85 -7.98 17.05
N ASN A 116 -18.62 -9.02 16.73
CA ASN A 116 -18.37 -10.41 17.17
C ASN A 116 -18.21 -10.61 18.69
N ASN A 117 -18.99 -9.88 19.52
CA ASN A 117 -18.88 -9.91 20.98
C ASN A 117 -17.45 -9.60 21.50
N LEU A 118 -16.70 -8.79 20.76
CA LEU A 118 -15.38 -8.32 21.17
C LEU A 118 -15.49 -7.64 22.54
N LYS A 119 -14.67 -8.09 23.49
CA LYS A 119 -14.62 -7.51 24.84
C LYS A 119 -13.54 -6.45 24.92
N LYS A 120 -13.82 -5.35 25.62
CA LYS A 120 -12.88 -4.25 25.83
C LYS A 120 -11.57 -4.71 26.48
N GLU A 121 -11.63 -5.60 27.46
CA GLU A 121 -10.45 -6.12 28.17
C GLU A 121 -9.47 -6.78 27.19
N ARG A 122 -10.00 -7.41 26.14
CA ARG A 122 -9.18 -8.02 25.10
C ARG A 122 -8.44 -6.97 24.26
N VAL A 123 -9.11 -5.87 23.94
CA VAL A 123 -8.48 -4.76 23.22
C VAL A 123 -7.33 -4.19 24.04
N LEU A 124 -7.55 -3.98 25.34
CA LEU A 124 -6.51 -3.53 26.28
C LEU A 124 -5.34 -4.52 26.37
N GLN A 125 -5.62 -5.82 26.44
CA GLN A 125 -4.58 -6.86 26.40
C GLN A 125 -3.78 -6.83 25.09
N SER A 126 -4.45 -6.65 23.95
CA SER A 126 -3.79 -6.53 22.65
C SER A 126 -2.91 -5.29 22.59
N LEU A 127 -3.40 -4.13 23.03
CA LEU A 127 -2.65 -2.86 23.06
C LEU A 127 -1.45 -2.89 24.02
N ALA A 128 -1.50 -3.71 25.07
CA ALA A 128 -0.36 -3.94 25.96
C ALA A 128 0.75 -4.77 25.30
N ASN A 129 0.47 -5.46 24.19
CA ASN A 129 1.50 -6.14 23.41
C ASN A 129 2.27 -5.10 22.57
N PRO A 130 3.61 -5.02 22.69
CA PRO A 130 4.42 -4.07 21.91
C PRO A 130 4.17 -4.10 20.39
N ARG A 131 3.81 -5.26 19.82
CA ARG A 131 3.48 -5.39 18.39
C ARG A 131 2.19 -4.67 17.95
N HIS A 132 1.29 -4.39 18.88
CA HIS A 132 0.08 -3.62 18.62
C HIS A 132 0.11 -2.27 19.32
N ALA A 133 1.27 -1.86 19.84
CA ALA A 133 1.46 -0.51 20.32
C ALA A 133 1.25 0.46 19.14
N THR A 134 0.63 1.58 19.43
CA THR A 134 0.36 2.62 18.45
C THR A 134 0.54 3.98 19.08
N GLU A 135 0.98 4.94 18.30
CA GLU A 135 1.04 6.36 18.69
C GLU A 135 -0.32 7.04 18.51
N PHE A 136 -1.24 6.42 17.76
CA PHE A 136 -2.53 7.00 17.45
C PHE A 136 -3.53 6.81 18.60
N PRO A 137 -4.43 7.78 18.83
CA PRO A 137 -5.54 7.63 19.76
C PRO A 137 -6.42 6.43 19.40
N VAL A 138 -6.72 5.58 20.38
CA VAL A 138 -7.57 4.39 20.18
C VAL A 138 -8.93 4.60 20.85
N LEU A 139 -9.96 4.63 20.03
CA LEU A 139 -11.36 4.82 20.41
C LEU A 139 -12.09 3.48 20.44
N TRP A 140 -12.68 3.15 21.58
CA TRP A 140 -13.64 2.07 21.72
C TRP A 140 -15.03 2.58 21.34
N ASP A 141 -15.58 2.07 20.24
CA ASP A 141 -16.89 2.49 19.76
C ASP A 141 -18.04 1.86 20.59
N GLY A 142 -17.78 0.74 21.28
CA GLY A 142 -18.70 0.18 22.28
C GLY A 142 -20.16 0.12 21.84
N ASP A 143 -21.06 0.73 22.61
CA ASP A 143 -22.50 0.79 22.30
C ASP A 143 -22.91 2.00 21.45
N LEU A 144 -21.97 2.92 21.15
CA LEU A 144 -22.26 4.13 20.36
C LEU A 144 -22.54 3.79 18.90
N LYS A 145 -22.01 2.65 18.42
CA LYS A 145 -22.19 2.15 17.05
C LYS A 145 -21.86 3.21 16.00
N LEU A 146 -20.93 4.11 16.30
CA LEU A 146 -20.50 5.20 15.42
C LEU A 146 -20.03 4.65 14.07
N TRP A 147 -19.43 3.45 14.05
CA TRP A 147 -19.06 2.76 12.83
C TRP A 147 -20.25 2.51 11.89
N GLN A 148 -21.45 2.20 12.42
CA GLN A 148 -22.65 1.95 11.61
C GLN A 148 -23.15 3.24 10.96
N TYR A 149 -23.07 4.34 11.70
CA TYR A 149 -23.39 5.67 11.19
C TYR A 149 -22.35 6.13 10.15
N ILE A 150 -21.07 5.90 10.40
CA ILE A 150 -19.95 6.24 9.51
C ILE A 150 -20.06 5.48 8.18
N LEU A 151 -20.29 4.17 8.24
CA LEU A 151 -20.34 3.32 7.05
C LEU A 151 -21.74 3.21 6.46
N GLN A 152 -22.72 3.97 6.98
CA GLN A 152 -24.10 3.98 6.50
C GLN A 152 -24.74 2.58 6.38
N GLY A 153 -24.36 1.65 7.25
CA GLY A 153 -24.81 0.26 7.20
C GLY A 153 -24.18 -0.59 6.08
N GLU A 154 -23.17 -0.11 5.37
CA GLU A 154 -22.35 -0.96 4.52
C GLU A 154 -21.73 -2.06 5.38
N SER A 155 -21.90 -3.31 4.93
CA SER A 155 -21.15 -4.41 5.51
C SER A 155 -19.68 -4.19 5.18
N LEU A 156 -18.85 -4.14 6.22
CA LEU A 156 -17.40 -4.19 6.09
C LEU A 156 -17.04 -5.51 5.37
N LYS A 157 -16.89 -5.46 4.05
CA LYS A 157 -16.64 -6.64 3.21
C LYS A 157 -15.28 -7.26 3.50
N SER A 158 -14.32 -6.45 3.95
CA SER A 158 -12.96 -6.84 4.26
C SER A 158 -12.36 -5.93 5.33
N MET A 159 -11.37 -6.48 6.07
CA MET A 159 -10.59 -5.79 7.08
C MET A 159 -9.10 -6.03 6.80
N PRO A 160 -8.21 -5.06 7.06
CA PRO A 160 -8.46 -3.76 7.70
C PRO A 160 -9.14 -2.75 6.76
N PHE A 161 -9.93 -1.86 7.34
CA PHE A 161 -10.75 -0.88 6.64
C PHE A 161 -10.48 0.52 7.19
N ALA A 162 -10.57 1.55 6.36
CA ALA A 162 -10.45 2.94 6.79
C ALA A 162 -11.53 3.81 6.16
N ALA A 163 -11.87 4.89 6.85
CA ALA A 163 -12.72 5.97 6.34
C ALA A 163 -12.01 7.31 6.55
N VAL A 164 -12.13 8.21 5.57
CA VAL A 164 -11.52 9.53 5.60
C VAL A 164 -12.61 10.58 5.58
N PHE A 165 -12.53 11.52 6.51
CA PHE A 165 -13.49 12.59 6.71
C PHE A 165 -12.83 13.95 6.58
N LYS A 166 -13.59 14.92 6.08
CA LYS A 166 -13.25 16.34 6.17
C LYS A 166 -14.52 17.10 6.50
N ASN A 167 -14.48 17.99 7.49
CA ASN A 167 -15.66 18.76 7.91
C ASN A 167 -16.89 17.88 8.19
N GLY A 168 -16.68 16.64 8.68
CA GLY A 168 -17.74 15.69 9.03
C GLY A 168 -18.41 15.00 7.84
N GLU A 169 -17.94 15.26 6.63
CA GLU A 169 -18.37 14.56 5.42
C GLU A 169 -17.39 13.43 5.10
N LEU A 170 -17.92 12.30 4.63
CA LEU A 170 -17.12 11.16 4.19
C LEU A 170 -16.51 11.48 2.82
N MET A 171 -15.18 11.54 2.76
CA MET A 171 -14.43 11.75 1.52
C MET A 171 -14.18 10.41 0.81
N TRP A 172 -13.86 9.37 1.58
CA TRP A 172 -13.50 8.05 1.05
C TRP A 172 -13.65 6.97 2.12
N SER A 173 -13.96 5.75 1.71
CA SER A 173 -13.95 4.55 2.55
C SER A 173 -13.49 3.34 1.74
N GLY A 174 -12.78 2.41 2.39
CA GLY A 174 -12.29 1.20 1.74
C GLY A 174 -11.25 0.43 2.56
N GLU A 175 -10.62 -0.57 1.95
CA GLU A 175 -9.50 -1.27 2.59
C GLU A 175 -8.34 -0.31 2.83
N SER A 176 -7.78 -0.29 4.05
CA SER A 176 -6.77 0.72 4.42
C SER A 176 -5.48 0.61 3.61
N ALA A 177 -5.18 -0.55 3.04
CA ALA A 177 -4.06 -0.76 2.12
C ALA A 177 -4.24 -0.07 0.75
N HIS A 178 -5.46 0.37 0.44
CA HIS A 178 -5.85 1.01 -0.82
C HIS A 178 -6.23 2.48 -0.64
N LEU A 179 -5.85 3.08 0.50
CA LEU A 179 -6.04 4.51 0.74
C LEU A 179 -5.33 5.32 -0.37
N PRO A 180 -6.05 6.14 -1.16
CA PRO A 180 -5.44 6.87 -2.26
C PRO A 180 -4.49 7.96 -1.76
N SER A 181 -3.26 7.97 -2.28
CA SER A 181 -2.25 8.97 -1.87
C SER A 181 -2.67 10.39 -2.24
N TRP A 182 -3.38 10.59 -3.36
CA TRP A 182 -3.89 11.91 -3.76
C TRP A 182 -4.84 12.49 -2.71
N LEU A 183 -5.58 11.66 -1.97
CA LEU A 183 -6.52 12.14 -0.96
C LEU A 183 -5.79 12.76 0.23
N LEU A 184 -4.58 12.28 0.54
CA LEU A 184 -3.73 12.84 1.59
C LEU A 184 -3.08 14.17 1.18
N VAL A 185 -2.98 14.44 -0.11
CA VAL A 185 -2.40 15.68 -0.67
C VAL A 185 -3.48 16.71 -0.99
N GLU A 186 -4.57 16.29 -1.62
CA GLU A 186 -5.65 17.16 -2.05
C GLU A 186 -6.67 17.37 -0.93
N GLY A 187 -6.95 16.34 -0.12
CA GLY A 187 -7.92 16.40 0.97
C GLY A 187 -7.56 17.39 2.08
N VAL A 188 -6.29 17.77 2.21
CA VAL A 188 -5.86 18.80 3.17
C VAL A 188 -6.11 20.23 2.68
N LYS A 189 -6.41 20.44 1.38
CA LYS A 189 -6.74 21.77 0.84
C LYS A 189 -8.04 22.29 1.46
N GLU A 190 -8.12 23.60 1.69
CA GLU A 190 -9.25 24.22 2.39
C GLU A 190 -10.58 24.05 1.64
N ASN A 191 -10.54 24.16 0.32
CA ASN A 191 -11.71 24.11 -0.56
C ASN A 191 -12.04 22.70 -1.10
N PHE A 192 -11.36 21.66 -0.61
CA PHE A 192 -11.62 20.28 -1.04
C PHE A 192 -12.90 19.75 -0.39
N THR A 193 -13.79 19.16 -1.19
CA THR A 193 -15.12 18.72 -0.78
C THR A 193 -15.36 17.22 -1.02
N ALA A 194 -16.44 16.68 -0.43
CA ALA A 194 -16.86 15.31 -0.71
C ALA A 194 -17.14 15.07 -2.20
N LYS A 195 -17.65 16.08 -2.90
CA LYS A 195 -17.92 16.01 -4.34
C LYS A 195 -16.63 15.86 -5.14
N ASP A 196 -15.60 16.63 -4.81
CA ASP A 196 -14.28 16.51 -5.47
C ASP A 196 -13.70 15.10 -5.26
N ALA A 197 -13.83 14.56 -4.04
CA ALA A 197 -13.38 13.21 -3.73
C ALA A 197 -14.13 12.12 -4.52
N GLN A 198 -15.46 12.27 -4.65
CA GLN A 198 -16.30 11.35 -5.43
C GLN A 198 -15.97 11.41 -6.92
N GLU A 199 -15.87 12.61 -7.49
CA GLU A 199 -15.51 12.81 -8.90
C GLU A 199 -14.13 12.23 -9.20
N ARG A 200 -13.14 12.49 -8.34
CA ARG A 200 -11.79 11.93 -8.50
C ARG A 200 -11.76 10.41 -8.33
N THR A 201 -12.48 9.86 -7.36
CA THR A 201 -12.58 8.40 -7.17
C THR A 201 -13.22 7.72 -8.38
N GLN A 202 -14.27 8.33 -8.95
CA GLN A 202 -14.93 7.80 -10.14
C GLN A 202 -14.01 7.89 -11.36
N GLN A 203 -13.31 9.01 -11.52
CA GLN A 203 -12.31 9.18 -12.57
C GLN A 203 -11.18 8.15 -12.46
N ASP A 204 -10.64 7.89 -11.27
CA ASP A 204 -9.60 6.87 -11.07
C ASP A 204 -10.13 5.46 -11.41
N LYS A 205 -11.39 5.14 -11.06
CA LYS A 205 -12.02 3.86 -11.45
C LYS A 205 -12.15 3.71 -12.96
N GLU A 206 -12.58 4.77 -13.65
CA GLU A 206 -12.73 4.78 -15.10
C GLU A 206 -11.38 4.71 -15.82
N ASN A 207 -10.39 5.44 -15.31
CA ASN A 207 -9.01 5.39 -15.78
C ASN A 207 -8.42 4.00 -15.59
N PHE A 208 -8.61 3.37 -14.43
CA PHE A 208 -8.16 2.00 -14.17
C PHE A 208 -8.81 1.00 -15.13
N LYS A 209 -10.13 1.11 -15.35
CA LYS A 209 -10.85 0.24 -16.30
C LYS A 209 -10.31 0.39 -17.71
N THR A 210 -10.11 1.63 -18.17
CA THR A 210 -9.55 1.94 -19.48
C THR A 210 -8.13 1.42 -19.60
N LEU A 211 -7.31 1.61 -18.57
CA LEU A 211 -5.93 1.14 -18.50
C LEU A 211 -5.88 -0.38 -18.68
N MET A 212 -6.66 -1.13 -17.90
CA MET A 212 -6.68 -2.59 -17.99
C MET A 212 -7.18 -3.08 -19.35
N ALA A 213 -8.15 -2.40 -19.96
CA ALA A 213 -8.62 -2.72 -21.31
C ALA A 213 -7.51 -2.49 -22.36
N ASN A 214 -6.80 -1.36 -22.29
CA ASN A 214 -5.70 -1.05 -23.20
C ASN A 214 -4.56 -2.05 -23.05
N LEU A 215 -4.14 -2.38 -21.82
CA LEU A 215 -3.06 -3.35 -21.59
C LEU A 215 -3.43 -4.76 -22.09
N SER A 216 -4.70 -5.14 -21.97
CA SER A 216 -5.21 -6.39 -22.57
C SER A 216 -5.09 -6.38 -24.09
N GLU A 217 -5.42 -5.26 -24.73
CA GLU A 217 -5.30 -5.11 -26.19
C GLU A 217 -3.85 -5.08 -26.66
N VAL A 218 -2.96 -4.38 -25.94
CA VAL A 218 -1.50 -4.44 -26.17
C VAL A 218 -1.03 -5.89 -26.19
N GLY A 219 -1.44 -6.69 -25.22
CA GLY A 219 -1.10 -8.11 -25.16
C GLY A 219 -1.58 -8.92 -26.37
N LYS A 220 -2.81 -8.69 -26.84
CA LYS A 220 -3.33 -9.36 -28.04
C LYS A 220 -2.54 -8.98 -29.29
N LEU A 221 -2.24 -7.70 -29.47
CA LEU A 221 -1.49 -7.18 -30.61
C LEU A 221 -0.05 -7.74 -30.64
N ILE A 222 0.65 -7.78 -29.50
CA ILE A 222 1.99 -8.37 -29.40
C ILE A 222 1.98 -9.86 -29.79
N ASN A 223 0.93 -10.59 -29.43
CA ASN A 223 0.81 -12.02 -29.72
C ASN A 223 0.59 -12.35 -31.20
N THR A 224 0.18 -11.39 -32.05
CA THR A 224 -0.01 -11.65 -33.50
C THR A 224 1.33 -11.81 -34.23
N LYS A 225 2.44 -11.33 -33.63
CA LYS A 225 3.80 -11.32 -34.19
C LYS A 225 3.95 -10.53 -35.51
N LYS A 226 2.99 -9.67 -35.84
CA LYS A 226 3.06 -8.79 -37.02
C LYS A 226 3.73 -7.47 -36.67
N PRO A 227 4.67 -6.96 -37.49
CA PRO A 227 5.34 -5.68 -37.22
C PRO A 227 4.38 -4.51 -37.02
N GLU A 228 3.33 -4.41 -37.83
CA GLU A 228 2.33 -3.35 -37.78
C GLU A 228 1.45 -3.40 -36.52
N ASP A 229 1.16 -4.60 -36.02
CA ASP A 229 0.41 -4.77 -34.77
C ASP A 229 1.31 -4.46 -33.57
N ARG A 230 2.61 -4.80 -33.66
CA ARG A 230 3.59 -4.44 -32.64
C ARG A 230 3.74 -2.92 -32.54
N GLU A 231 3.82 -2.20 -33.65
CA GLU A 231 3.88 -0.73 -33.64
C GLU A 231 2.66 -0.11 -32.97
N LYS A 232 1.45 -0.58 -33.33
CA LYS A 232 0.21 -0.16 -32.66
C LYS A 232 0.19 -0.47 -31.17
N ALA A 233 0.68 -1.65 -30.78
CA ALA A 233 0.77 -2.06 -29.39
C ALA A 233 1.68 -1.11 -28.60
N MET A 234 2.84 -0.75 -29.16
CA MET A 234 3.76 0.18 -28.51
C MET A 234 3.17 1.59 -28.39
N GLN A 235 2.48 2.07 -29.43
CA GLN A 235 1.79 3.37 -29.37
C GLN A 235 0.68 3.37 -28.30
N LEU A 236 -0.17 2.34 -28.26
CA LEU A 236 -1.23 2.21 -27.27
C LEU A 236 -0.66 2.12 -25.84
N LEU A 237 0.47 1.45 -25.67
CA LEU A 237 1.16 1.37 -24.39
C LEU A 237 1.68 2.73 -23.94
N GLU A 238 2.29 3.51 -24.84
CA GLU A 238 2.73 4.88 -24.55
C GLU A 238 1.58 5.82 -24.18
N GLU A 239 0.46 5.74 -24.89
CA GLU A 239 -0.76 6.50 -24.57
C GLU A 239 -1.31 6.09 -23.19
N THR A 240 -1.25 4.81 -22.86
CA THR A 240 -1.67 4.28 -21.56
C THR A 240 -0.74 4.74 -20.43
N GLU A 241 0.57 4.78 -20.65
CA GLU A 241 1.53 5.36 -19.71
C GLU A 241 1.27 6.85 -19.46
N LYS A 242 0.98 7.62 -20.53
CA LYS A 242 0.64 9.04 -20.41
C LYS A 242 -0.65 9.26 -19.62
N MET A 243 -1.66 8.42 -19.85
CA MET A 243 -2.93 8.46 -19.11
C MET A 243 -2.75 8.16 -17.63
N ALA A 244 -1.87 7.22 -17.28
CA ALA A 244 -1.55 6.92 -15.88
C ALA A 244 -0.85 8.09 -15.16
N GLY A 245 -0.12 8.93 -15.90
CA GLY A 245 0.47 10.17 -15.40
C GLY A 245 1.43 9.94 -14.22
N ASP A 246 1.13 10.55 -13.08
CA ASP A 246 1.94 10.44 -11.86
C ASP A 246 1.41 9.41 -10.85
N HIS A 247 0.32 8.72 -11.16
CA HIS A 247 -0.21 7.68 -10.28
C HIS A 247 0.69 6.44 -10.33
N ALA A 248 1.60 6.30 -9.36
CA ALA A 248 2.61 5.24 -9.28
C ALA A 248 2.03 3.83 -9.55
N GLY A 249 0.92 3.47 -8.89
CA GLY A 249 0.26 2.17 -9.09
C GLY A 249 -0.20 1.91 -10.54
N MET A 250 -0.96 2.84 -11.14
CA MET A 250 -1.42 2.74 -12.53
C MET A 250 -0.24 2.70 -13.51
N LEU A 251 0.76 3.57 -13.31
CA LEU A 251 1.93 3.64 -14.18
C LEU A 251 2.74 2.34 -14.11
N MET A 252 2.87 1.74 -12.92
CA MET A 252 3.52 0.44 -12.76
C MET A 252 2.83 -0.66 -13.58
N PHE A 253 1.50 -0.75 -13.61
CA PHE A 253 0.82 -1.75 -14.46
C PHE A 253 1.20 -1.62 -15.94
N ALA A 254 1.27 -0.39 -16.45
CA ALA A 254 1.70 -0.15 -17.83
C ALA A 254 3.19 -0.50 -18.02
N LYS A 255 4.06 -0.06 -17.11
CA LYS A 255 5.50 -0.37 -17.17
C LYS A 255 5.80 -1.85 -17.06
N GLU A 256 5.04 -2.63 -16.32
CA GLU A 256 5.23 -4.09 -16.25
C GLU A 256 4.86 -4.80 -17.55
N THR A 257 3.89 -4.26 -18.28
CA THR A 257 3.62 -4.71 -19.66
C THR A 257 4.82 -4.41 -20.55
N ARG A 258 5.43 -3.22 -20.41
CA ARG A 258 6.68 -2.87 -21.13
C ARG A 258 7.85 -3.79 -20.75
N PHE A 259 8.09 -4.01 -19.45
CA PHE A 259 9.11 -4.93 -18.95
C PHE A 259 8.95 -6.34 -19.51
N SER A 260 7.70 -6.83 -19.61
CA SER A 260 7.39 -8.13 -20.21
C SER A 260 7.80 -8.19 -21.68
N ILE A 261 7.50 -7.12 -22.44
CA ILE A 261 7.89 -7.00 -23.85
C ILE A 261 9.41 -6.97 -23.98
N ASP A 262 10.10 -6.18 -23.16
CA ASP A 262 11.56 -6.11 -23.17
C ASP A 262 12.20 -7.46 -22.84
N CYS A 263 11.64 -8.20 -21.87
CA CYS A 263 12.07 -9.56 -21.55
C CYS A 263 11.86 -10.53 -22.72
N PHE A 264 10.70 -10.46 -23.38
CA PHE A 264 10.37 -11.30 -24.52
C PHE A 264 11.31 -11.01 -25.72
N ASP A 265 11.58 -9.73 -25.97
CA ASP A 265 12.47 -9.27 -27.04
C ASP A 265 13.96 -9.36 -26.67
N LYS A 266 14.26 -9.81 -25.44
CA LYS A 266 15.61 -9.86 -24.87
C LYS A 266 16.34 -8.51 -24.87
N ASN A 267 15.59 -7.41 -24.78
CA ASN A 267 16.10 -6.06 -24.76
C ASN A 267 16.47 -5.62 -23.34
N LEU A 268 17.61 -6.12 -22.86
CA LEU A 268 18.12 -5.81 -21.52
C LEU A 268 18.35 -4.31 -21.30
N GLU A 269 18.87 -3.59 -22.30
CA GLU A 269 19.20 -2.17 -22.18
C GLU A 269 17.94 -1.34 -21.90
N GLN A 270 16.87 -1.61 -22.65
CA GLN A 270 15.59 -0.92 -22.46
C GLN A 270 14.95 -1.29 -21.12
N PHE A 271 14.99 -2.57 -20.72
CA PHE A 271 14.52 -2.99 -19.40
C PHE A 271 15.22 -2.25 -18.26
N ILE A 272 16.56 -2.14 -18.32
CA ILE A 272 17.34 -1.39 -17.31
C ILE A 272 16.95 0.08 -17.32
N LYS A 273 16.79 0.68 -18.50
CA LYS A 273 16.39 2.08 -18.65
C LYS A 273 15.02 2.33 -17.99
N ASP A 274 13.98 1.59 -18.39
CA ASP A 274 12.63 1.81 -17.87
C ASP A 274 12.51 1.54 -16.37
N THR A 275 13.18 0.50 -15.86
CA THR A 275 13.21 0.22 -14.41
C THR A 275 13.94 1.31 -13.64
N THR A 276 15.07 1.80 -14.16
CA THR A 276 15.85 2.88 -13.52
C THR A 276 15.07 4.19 -13.49
N GLU A 277 14.40 4.54 -14.60
CA GLU A 277 13.54 5.73 -14.70
C GLU A 277 12.39 5.68 -13.68
N MET A 278 11.74 4.52 -13.49
CA MET A 278 10.70 4.37 -12.47
C MET A 278 11.24 4.53 -11.05
N LEU A 279 12.42 3.97 -10.77
CA LEU A 279 13.06 4.11 -9.47
C LEU A 279 13.52 5.55 -9.20
N ASP A 280 13.93 6.31 -10.22
CA ASP A 280 14.24 7.74 -10.11
C ASP A 280 13.00 8.60 -9.91
N LYS A 281 11.90 8.26 -10.60
CA LYS A 281 10.64 8.99 -10.49
C LYS A 281 10.00 8.83 -9.10
N TYR A 282 10.19 7.67 -8.47
CA TYR A 282 9.58 7.34 -7.17
C TYR A 282 10.61 6.84 -6.15
N PRO A 283 11.54 7.71 -5.70
CA PRO A 283 12.71 7.32 -4.89
C PRO A 283 12.36 6.80 -3.49
N ASP A 284 11.15 7.06 -2.99
CA ASP A 284 10.69 6.66 -1.66
C ASP A 284 9.42 5.79 -1.71
N ASP A 285 9.09 5.22 -2.88
CA ASP A 285 7.91 4.39 -3.04
C ASP A 285 8.28 2.90 -2.90
N GLU A 286 7.89 2.30 -1.77
CA GLU A 286 8.15 0.90 -1.48
C GLU A 286 7.46 -0.04 -2.48
N TYR A 287 6.25 0.31 -2.94
CA TYR A 287 5.52 -0.52 -3.89
C TYR A 287 6.26 -0.60 -5.23
N VAL A 288 6.72 0.55 -5.76
CA VAL A 288 7.53 0.61 -6.99
C VAL A 288 8.83 -0.17 -6.82
N GLY A 289 9.56 0.08 -5.73
CA GLY A 289 10.81 -0.62 -5.42
C GLY A 289 10.62 -2.14 -5.35
N ASN A 290 9.60 -2.60 -4.62
CA ASN A 290 9.28 -4.03 -4.45
C ASN A 290 8.92 -4.71 -5.78
N ARG A 291 8.07 -4.08 -6.60
CA ARG A 291 7.69 -4.62 -7.92
C ARG A 291 8.91 -4.74 -8.84
N ILE A 292 9.76 -3.72 -8.90
CA ILE A 292 10.97 -3.74 -9.75
C ILE A 292 11.99 -4.78 -9.25
N MET A 293 12.18 -4.88 -7.93
CA MET A 293 13.00 -5.94 -7.32
C MET A 293 12.51 -7.34 -7.74
N LYS A 294 11.19 -7.57 -7.71
CA LYS A 294 10.58 -8.84 -8.13
C LYS A 294 10.83 -9.13 -9.61
N TRP A 295 10.70 -8.13 -10.49
CA TRP A 295 10.99 -8.30 -11.92
C TRP A 295 12.45 -8.65 -12.16
N CYS A 296 13.38 -7.88 -11.59
CA CYS A 296 14.82 -8.14 -11.72
C CYS A 296 15.22 -9.53 -11.20
N SER A 297 14.56 -10.00 -10.13
CA SER A 297 14.81 -11.32 -9.53
C SER A 297 14.10 -12.46 -10.27
N GLY A 298 13.02 -12.16 -11.02
CA GLY A 298 12.25 -13.14 -11.78
C GLY A 298 12.82 -13.43 -13.17
N THR A 299 13.63 -12.52 -13.71
CA THR A 299 14.28 -12.67 -15.02
C THR A 299 15.55 -13.52 -14.90
N ALA A 300 15.40 -14.85 -14.85
CA ALA A 300 16.51 -15.79 -14.65
C ALA A 300 17.67 -15.62 -15.65
N GLU A 301 17.41 -15.13 -16.87
CA GLU A 301 18.46 -14.87 -17.87
C GLU A 301 19.35 -13.67 -17.50
N TRP A 302 18.85 -12.73 -16.71
CA TRP A 302 19.52 -11.45 -16.42
C TRP A 302 19.90 -11.25 -14.96
N ILE A 303 19.39 -12.08 -14.04
CA ILE A 303 19.56 -11.92 -12.59
C ILE A 303 21.03 -11.79 -12.15
N ASP A 304 21.95 -12.50 -12.82
CA ASP A 304 23.37 -12.48 -12.48
C ASP A 304 24.14 -11.30 -13.10
N LYS A 305 23.51 -10.54 -14.00
CA LYS A 305 24.17 -9.44 -14.71
C LYS A 305 24.43 -8.28 -13.75
N PRO A 306 25.65 -7.69 -13.76
CA PRO A 306 26.00 -6.60 -12.86
C PRO A 306 25.04 -5.41 -12.92
N GLU A 307 24.53 -5.09 -14.11
CA GLU A 307 23.62 -3.97 -14.35
C GLU A 307 22.24 -4.20 -13.71
N ILE A 308 21.70 -5.43 -13.77
CA ILE A 308 20.47 -5.79 -13.06
C ILE A 308 20.66 -5.72 -11.54
N LYS A 309 21.81 -6.21 -11.06
CA LYS A 309 22.19 -6.09 -9.65
C LYS A 309 22.22 -4.64 -9.17
N ARG A 310 22.66 -3.69 -10.01
CA ARG A 310 22.57 -2.26 -9.69
C ARG A 310 21.13 -1.77 -9.58
N VAL A 311 20.24 -2.18 -10.49
CA VAL A 311 18.81 -1.86 -10.40
C VAL A 311 18.19 -2.41 -9.12
N GLN A 312 18.54 -3.66 -8.74
CA GLN A 312 18.08 -4.26 -7.47
C GLN A 312 18.57 -3.49 -6.24
N ILE A 313 19.84 -3.05 -6.20
CA ILE A 313 20.36 -2.21 -5.12
C ILE A 313 19.53 -0.93 -4.97
N LYS A 314 19.21 -0.27 -6.09
CA LYS A 314 18.40 0.95 -6.10
C LYS A 314 16.95 0.68 -5.69
N ALA A 315 16.36 -0.40 -6.16
CA ALA A 315 15.03 -0.86 -5.74
C ALA A 315 14.96 -1.09 -4.22
N ALA A 316 15.96 -1.78 -3.66
CA ALA A 316 16.08 -1.95 -2.21
C ALA A 316 16.24 -0.61 -1.48
N GLN A 317 16.93 0.37 -2.07
CA GLN A 317 17.05 1.70 -1.48
C GLN A 317 15.70 2.42 -1.42
N ASN A 318 14.90 2.37 -2.49
CA ASN A 318 13.56 2.95 -2.48
C ASN A 318 12.66 2.26 -1.45
N MET A 319 12.76 0.93 -1.32
CA MET A 319 12.07 0.15 -0.30
C MET A 319 12.46 0.59 1.14
N ILE A 320 13.76 0.80 1.39
CA ILE A 320 14.27 1.30 2.68
C ILE A 320 13.70 2.69 3.00
N ASN A 321 13.70 3.59 2.01
CA ASN A 321 13.22 4.95 2.18
C ASN A 321 11.70 5.00 2.41
N GLY A 322 10.94 4.20 1.65
CA GLY A 322 9.48 4.12 1.73
C GLY A 322 8.95 3.45 2.99
N LYS A 323 9.80 2.73 3.73
CA LYS A 323 9.50 2.11 5.03
C LYS A 323 10.48 2.60 6.09
N ALA A 324 10.62 3.93 6.18
CA ALA A 324 11.58 4.59 7.07
C ALA A 324 11.45 4.19 8.56
N ASP A 325 10.27 3.76 8.97
CA ASP A 325 9.90 3.44 10.35
C ASP A 325 9.86 1.93 10.67
N ASP A 326 10.01 1.05 9.66
CA ASP A 326 10.04 -0.40 9.84
C ASP A 326 11.48 -0.92 9.86
N SER A 327 12.04 -1.03 11.07
CA SER A 327 13.42 -1.49 11.29
C SER A 327 13.72 -2.85 10.66
N ASP A 328 12.80 -3.80 10.81
CA ASP A 328 13.00 -5.18 10.36
C ASP A 328 13.00 -5.25 8.85
N TYR A 329 12.08 -4.51 8.23
CA TYR A 329 12.00 -4.41 6.80
C TYR A 329 13.26 -3.73 6.23
N GLN A 330 13.72 -2.64 6.84
CA GLN A 330 14.97 -1.98 6.46
C GLN A 330 16.19 -2.89 6.63
N GLN A 331 16.28 -3.60 7.76
CA GLN A 331 17.33 -4.60 7.98
C GLN A 331 17.33 -5.62 6.84
N ALA A 332 16.19 -6.21 6.50
CA ALA A 332 16.08 -7.19 5.43
C ALA A 332 16.54 -6.60 4.07
N CYS A 333 16.15 -5.37 3.75
CA CYS A 333 16.58 -4.69 2.53
C CYS A 333 18.09 -4.40 2.50
N TYR A 334 18.68 -3.98 3.62
CA TYR A 334 20.12 -3.80 3.75
C TYR A 334 20.88 -5.12 3.60
N MET A 335 20.35 -6.23 4.13
CA MET A 335 20.96 -7.54 3.95
C MET A 335 20.89 -8.00 2.48
N ILE A 336 19.81 -7.68 1.76
CA ILE A 336 19.71 -7.89 0.30
C ILE A 336 20.79 -7.08 -0.42
N GLN A 337 20.93 -5.79 -0.13
CA GLN A 337 21.98 -4.94 -0.72
C GLN A 337 23.38 -5.49 -0.44
N ALA A 338 23.65 -5.90 0.79
CA ALA A 338 24.94 -6.46 1.18
C ALA A 338 25.29 -7.70 0.36
N ARG A 339 24.32 -8.61 0.17
CA ARG A 339 24.51 -9.80 -0.66
C ARG A 339 24.78 -9.45 -2.12
N ILE A 340 24.04 -8.48 -2.67
CA ILE A 340 24.25 -8.06 -4.05
C ILE A 340 25.64 -7.40 -4.21
N TYR A 341 26.07 -6.57 -3.27
CA TYR A 341 27.42 -5.98 -3.29
C TYR A 341 28.51 -7.04 -3.19
N GLU A 342 28.32 -8.08 -2.36
CA GLU A 342 29.22 -9.23 -2.27
C GLU A 342 29.31 -9.96 -3.62
N ASP A 343 28.18 -10.24 -4.27
CA ASP A 343 28.13 -10.89 -5.58
C ASP A 343 28.77 -10.03 -6.69
N LEU A 344 28.84 -8.71 -6.51
CA LEU A 344 29.56 -7.76 -7.39
C LEU A 344 31.05 -7.61 -7.04
N GLY A 345 31.53 -8.26 -5.98
CA GLY A 345 32.90 -8.13 -5.48
C GLY A 345 33.19 -6.83 -4.72
N GLU A 346 32.17 -6.03 -4.40
CA GLU A 346 32.30 -4.73 -3.72
C GLU A 346 32.26 -4.88 -2.19
N LYS A 347 33.30 -5.50 -1.64
CA LYS A 347 33.36 -5.88 -0.21
C LYS A 347 33.10 -4.72 0.76
N ASP A 348 33.67 -3.54 0.50
CA ASP A 348 33.52 -2.40 1.40
C ASP A 348 32.06 -1.95 1.52
N LYS A 349 31.34 -1.93 0.39
CA LYS A 349 29.91 -1.59 0.35
C LYS A 349 29.04 -2.70 0.96
N ALA A 350 29.44 -3.97 0.77
CA ALA A 350 28.76 -5.09 1.43
C ALA A 350 28.87 -4.99 2.96
N ILE A 351 30.07 -4.65 3.48
CA ILE A 351 30.29 -4.42 4.92
C ILE A 351 29.47 -3.23 5.41
N GLU A 352 29.45 -2.12 4.66
CA GLU A 352 28.64 -0.95 5.01
C GLU A 352 27.14 -1.32 5.10
N ALA A 353 26.61 -2.04 4.11
CA ALA A 353 25.22 -2.48 4.08
C ALA A 353 24.91 -3.43 5.25
N CYS A 354 25.77 -4.42 5.53
CA CYS A 354 25.64 -5.28 6.72
C CYS A 354 25.61 -4.48 8.02
N THR A 355 26.48 -3.47 8.14
CA THR A 355 26.55 -2.61 9.32
C THR A 355 25.26 -1.82 9.52
N LYS A 356 24.72 -1.23 8.45
CA LYS A 356 23.41 -0.55 8.48
C LYS A 356 22.27 -1.51 8.79
N GLY A 357 22.30 -2.73 8.26
CA GLY A 357 21.33 -3.77 8.57
C GLY A 357 21.34 -4.12 10.06
N ILE A 358 22.53 -4.33 10.65
CA ILE A 358 22.69 -4.60 12.08
C ILE A 358 22.20 -3.41 12.91
N GLN A 359 22.53 -2.18 12.54
CA GLN A 359 22.06 -0.96 13.23
C GLN A 359 20.53 -0.84 13.25
N ASN A 360 19.86 -1.33 12.21
CA ASN A 360 18.41 -1.31 12.11
C ASN A 360 17.74 -2.57 12.70
N SER A 361 18.48 -3.57 13.18
CA SER A 361 17.86 -4.76 13.75
C SER A 361 17.14 -4.47 15.07
N LYS A 362 16.10 -5.26 15.33
CA LYS A 362 15.40 -5.28 16.63
C LYS A 362 16.35 -5.49 17.79
N GLU A 363 17.31 -6.40 17.66
CA GLU A 363 18.27 -6.72 18.70
C GLU A 363 19.16 -5.53 19.03
N GLN A 364 19.64 -4.81 18.01
CA GLN A 364 20.50 -3.65 18.20
C GLN A 364 19.72 -2.48 18.81
N LYS A 365 18.51 -2.19 18.31
CA LYS A 365 17.63 -1.17 18.91
C LYS A 365 17.30 -1.49 20.36
N ARG A 366 17.02 -2.77 20.69
CA ARG A 366 16.79 -3.23 22.06
C ARG A 366 18.03 -3.04 22.94
N LEU A 367 19.21 -3.41 22.45
CA LEU A 367 20.46 -3.22 23.17
C LEU A 367 20.70 -1.74 23.50
N ASP A 368 20.43 -0.85 22.54
CA ASP A 368 20.63 0.59 22.72
C ASP A 368 19.61 1.20 23.70
N ALA A 369 18.35 0.76 23.67
CA ALA A 369 17.36 1.13 24.68
C ALA A 369 17.77 0.69 26.09
N LEU A 370 18.23 -0.56 26.24
CA LEU A 370 18.71 -1.08 27.52
C LEU A 370 19.92 -0.30 28.04
N LYS A 371 20.86 0.09 27.16
CA LYS A 371 22.01 0.94 27.52
C LYS A 371 21.59 2.33 28.00
N ARG A 372 20.47 2.87 27.50
CA ARG A 372 19.89 4.14 27.95
C ARG A 372 19.06 4.01 29.22
N GLY A 373 18.90 2.80 29.77
CA GLY A 373 18.03 2.54 30.92
C GLY A 373 16.54 2.63 30.58
N GLU A 374 16.19 2.56 29.30
CA GLU A 374 14.81 2.54 28.82
C GLU A 374 14.26 1.11 28.87
N THR A 375 12.97 0.96 29.17
CA THR A 375 12.27 -0.31 28.91
C THR A 375 12.16 -0.47 27.40
N PRO A 376 12.78 -1.48 26.78
CA PRO A 376 12.77 -1.62 25.33
C PRO A 376 11.34 -1.86 24.85
N VAL A 377 10.80 -0.89 24.10
CA VAL A 377 9.57 -1.05 23.33
C VAL A 377 9.96 -1.77 22.04
N ILE A 378 9.57 -3.04 21.92
CA ILE A 378 9.86 -3.85 20.74
C ILE A 378 8.76 -3.55 19.71
N TYR A 379 9.05 -2.73 18.71
CA TYR A 379 8.20 -2.56 17.52
C TYR A 379 8.47 -3.69 16.53
#